data_AF-A0A7V6KS47-F1
#
_entry.id   AF-A0A7V6KS47-F1
#
_cell.length_a   1.000
_cell.length_b   1.000
_cell.length_c   1.000
_cell.angle_alpha   90.00
_cell.angle_beta   90.00
_cell.angle_gamma   90.00
#
_symmetry.space_group_name_H-M   'P 1'
#
loop_
_entity.id
_entity.type
_entity.pdbx_description
1 polymer ?
#
loop_
_entity_poly.entity_id
_entity_poly.type
_entity_poly.pdbx_seq_one_letter_code
_entity_poly.pdbx_strand_id
1 'polypeptide(L)'
;NIGKMTDADKLPKLFYVNWFQKDENGRFIWPGFGENSRVLKWIVERVSGEGKAVKTPIGYMPSINAIDIQGINISEDDMKKLLNVNADEWLDEVASIREYYKTLGEKLPSELVAQLEALEERLKE
;
A
#
# COMPACT_ATOMS: atom_id res chain seq x y z
N ASN A 1 -2.58 -1.38 -24.11
CA ASN A 1 -1.99 -1.45 -22.76
C ASN A 1 -0.52 -1.06 -22.80
N ILE A 2 -0.18 0.12 -22.27
CA ILE A 2 1.21 0.67 -22.24
C ILE A 2 2.18 -0.31 -21.57
N GLY A 3 1.76 -0.97 -20.49
CA GLY A 3 2.59 -1.96 -19.78
C GLY A 3 2.97 -3.21 -20.60
N LYS A 4 2.32 -3.47 -21.75
CA LYS A 4 2.68 -4.58 -22.65
C LYS A 4 3.66 -4.15 -23.77
N MET A 5 4.01 -2.87 -23.84
CA MET A 5 4.81 -2.29 -24.94
C MET A 5 6.32 -2.24 -24.66
N THR A 6 6.75 -2.65 -23.47
CA THR A 6 8.16 -2.67 -23.06
C THR A 6 8.41 -3.89 -22.17
N ASP A 7 9.69 -4.23 -21.98
CA ASP A 7 10.10 -5.27 -21.05
C ASP A 7 9.69 -4.92 -19.61
N ALA A 8 9.25 -5.93 -18.86
CA ALA A 8 8.67 -5.76 -17.53
C ALA A 8 9.67 -5.20 -16.49
N ASP A 9 10.97 -5.42 -16.70
CA ASP A 9 12.06 -4.90 -15.87
C ASP A 9 12.31 -3.40 -16.07
N LYS A 10 11.92 -2.84 -17.23
CA LYS A 10 12.03 -1.42 -17.56
C LYS A 10 10.83 -0.60 -17.07
N LEU A 11 9.76 -1.24 -16.64
CA LEU A 11 8.58 -0.54 -16.10
C LEU A 11 8.87 0.03 -14.70
N PRO A 12 8.37 1.24 -14.39
CA PRO A 12 8.47 1.78 -13.05
C PRO A 12 7.70 0.90 -12.07
N LYS A 13 8.24 0.78 -10.85
CA LYS A 13 7.50 0.15 -9.75
C LYS A 13 6.41 1.10 -9.27
N LEU A 14 5.22 0.57 -9.01
CA LEU A 14 4.08 1.34 -8.49
C LEU A 14 4.01 1.19 -6.97
N PHE A 15 3.77 2.30 -6.28
CA PHE A 15 3.62 2.36 -4.83
C PHE A 15 2.35 3.12 -4.47
N TYR A 16 1.66 2.64 -3.45
CA TYR A 16 0.57 3.34 -2.80
C TYR A 16 1.05 3.80 -1.41
N VAL A 17 0.75 5.05 -1.05
CA VAL A 17 1.19 5.67 0.21
C VAL A 17 0.00 6.35 0.89
N ASN A 18 -0.11 6.18 2.20
CA ASN A 18 -1.09 6.89 3.01
C ASN A 18 -0.35 7.67 4.12
N TRP A 19 -0.26 9.00 3.96
CA TRP A 19 0.37 9.89 4.95
C TRP A 19 -0.58 10.30 6.08
N PHE A 20 -1.85 9.92 6.00
CA PHE A 20 -2.94 10.56 6.73
C PHE A 20 -3.66 9.61 7.69
N GLN A 21 -3.08 8.43 7.96
CA GLN A 21 -3.65 7.50 8.91
C GLN A 21 -3.73 8.12 10.30
N LYS A 22 -4.89 7.97 10.93
CA LYS A 22 -5.20 8.52 12.26
C LYS A 22 -5.40 7.39 13.26
N ASP A 23 -5.12 7.70 14.53
CA ASP A 23 -5.52 6.84 15.63
C ASP A 23 -6.99 7.06 16.03
N GLU A 24 -7.44 6.29 17.03
CA GLU A 24 -8.79 6.32 17.58
C GLU A 24 -9.19 7.70 18.15
N ASN A 25 -8.21 8.53 18.50
CA ASN A 25 -8.41 9.89 19.01
C ASN A 25 -8.35 10.95 17.88
N GLY A 26 -8.21 10.53 16.62
CA GLY A 26 -8.12 11.42 15.47
C GLY A 26 -6.75 12.08 15.27
N ARG A 27 -5.72 11.68 16.03
CA ARG A 27 -4.35 12.18 15.87
C ARG A 27 -3.71 11.50 14.66
N PHE A 28 -3.03 12.26 13.81
CA PHE A 28 -2.20 11.71 12.74
C PHE A 28 -1.04 10.90 13.34
N ILE A 29 -0.93 9.64 12.95
CA ILE A 29 0.11 8.75 13.48
C ILE A 29 1.47 9.09 12.83
N TRP A 30 1.47 9.33 11.52
CA TRP A 30 2.66 9.77 10.79
C TRP A 30 2.79 11.30 10.80
N PRO A 31 3.97 11.87 11.12
CA PRO A 31 4.15 13.32 11.22
C PRO A 31 4.03 14.06 9.88
N GLY A 32 4.25 13.37 8.75
CA GLY A 32 4.09 13.95 7.41
C GLY A 32 5.19 14.94 7.01
N PHE A 33 4.87 15.82 6.06
CA PHE A 33 5.76 16.88 5.56
C PHE A 33 7.16 16.37 5.16
N GLY A 34 8.23 16.93 5.74
CA GLY A 34 9.60 16.55 5.46
C GLY A 34 9.92 15.11 5.84
N GLU A 35 9.21 14.53 6.81
CA GLU A 35 9.43 13.17 7.24
C GLU A 35 9.01 12.14 6.18
N ASN A 36 8.14 12.51 5.23
CA ASN A 36 7.79 11.68 4.08
C ASN A 36 9.02 11.24 3.27
N SER A 37 10.11 12.02 3.33
CA SER A 37 11.40 11.65 2.71
C SER A 37 11.93 10.29 3.19
N ARG A 38 11.59 9.86 4.41
CA ARG A 38 11.99 8.55 4.97
C ARG A 38 11.32 7.39 4.24
N VAL A 39 10.06 7.55 3.87
CA VAL A 39 9.34 6.56 3.08
C VAL A 39 9.77 6.62 1.62
N LEU A 40 10.11 7.80 1.09
CA LEU A 40 10.71 7.91 -0.24
C LEU A 40 12.09 7.23 -0.30
N LYS A 41 12.91 7.36 0.74
CA LYS A 41 14.17 6.61 0.89
C LYS A 41 13.92 5.10 0.78
N TRP A 42 12.94 4.58 1.53
CA TRP A 42 12.57 3.16 1.44
C TRP A 42 12.10 2.77 0.03
N ILE A 43 11.33 3.61 -0.67
CA ILE A 43 10.93 3.37 -2.07
C ILE A 43 12.15 3.24 -2.98
N VAL A 44 13.16 4.11 -2.83
CA VAL A 44 14.41 4.04 -3.60
C VAL A 44 15.18 2.75 -3.28
N GLU A 45 15.25 2.36 -2.01
CA GLU A 45 15.85 1.08 -1.59
C GLU A 45 15.09 -0.11 -2.19
N ARG A 46 13.76 -0.05 -2.29
CA ARG A 46 12.94 -1.10 -2.92
C ARG A 46 13.19 -1.23 -4.41
N VAL A 47 13.36 -0.11 -5.10
CA VAL A 47 13.67 -0.09 -6.55
C VAL A 47 15.09 -0.62 -6.82
N SER A 48 16.05 -0.36 -5.92
CA SER A 48 17.43 -0.85 -6.02
C SER A 48 17.65 -2.28 -5.52
N GLY A 49 16.64 -2.91 -4.92
CA GLY A 49 16.72 -4.30 -4.45
C GLY A 49 17.22 -4.46 -3.01
N GLU A 50 17.43 -3.36 -2.28
CA GLU A 50 17.95 -3.34 -0.90
C GLU A 50 16.83 -3.17 0.16
N GLY A 51 15.66 -2.69 -0.26
CA GLY A 51 14.55 -2.33 0.63
C GLY A 51 13.86 -3.54 1.26
N LYS A 52 13.94 -3.64 2.59
CA LYS A 52 13.28 -4.69 3.39
C LYS A 52 11.76 -4.53 3.35
N ALA A 53 11.05 -5.61 3.03
CA ALA A 53 9.59 -5.64 3.03
C ALA A 53 9.05 -7.00 3.43
N VAL A 54 7.81 -7.01 3.88
CA VAL A 54 7.00 -8.20 4.15
C VAL A 54 5.91 -8.30 3.10
N LYS A 55 5.61 -9.53 2.65
CA LYS A 55 4.47 -9.78 1.76
C LYS A 55 3.20 -9.77 2.60
N THR A 56 2.20 -8.99 2.18
CA THR A 56 0.87 -8.90 2.76
C THR A 56 -0.18 -9.15 1.65
N PRO A 57 -1.46 -9.33 2.00
CA PRO A 57 -2.53 -9.49 1.00
C PRO A 57 -2.63 -8.32 0.00
N ILE A 58 -2.23 -7.11 0.41
CA ILE A 58 -2.32 -5.89 -0.40
C ILE A 58 -1.02 -5.56 -1.15
N GLY A 59 0.01 -6.41 -1.05
CA GLY A 59 1.28 -6.23 -1.74
C GLY A 59 2.49 -6.35 -0.82
N TYR A 60 3.53 -5.57 -1.07
CA TYR A 60 4.72 -5.55 -0.22
C TYR A 60 4.72 -4.29 0.65
N MET A 61 4.72 -4.49 1.96
CA MET A 61 4.81 -3.41 2.93
C MET A 61 6.18 -3.33 3.58
N PRO A 62 6.64 -2.15 4.02
CA PRO A 62 7.87 -2.04 4.80
C PRO A 62 7.85 -3.02 5.99
N SER A 63 8.96 -3.68 6.28
CA SER A 63 9.08 -4.38 7.58
C SER A 63 9.09 -3.35 8.71
N ILE A 64 8.77 -3.76 9.94
CA ILE A 64 8.66 -2.85 11.11
C ILE A 64 9.86 -1.89 11.29
N ASN A 65 11.06 -2.33 10.92
CA ASN A 65 12.31 -1.56 11.03
C ASN A 65 12.89 -1.11 9.67
N ALA A 66 12.10 -1.16 8.60
CA ALA A 66 12.57 -0.77 7.26
C ALA A 66 12.59 0.74 7.03
N ILE A 67 11.73 1.48 7.74
CA ILE A 67 11.69 2.94 7.69
C ILE A 67 12.53 3.47 8.85
N ASP A 68 13.50 4.30 8.52
CA ASP A 68 14.32 4.99 9.51
C ASP A 68 13.49 6.03 10.26
N ILE A 69 13.23 5.78 11.55
CA ILE A 69 12.51 6.70 12.45
C ILE A 69 13.44 7.41 13.45
N GLN A 70 14.76 7.33 13.25
CA GLN A 70 15.69 8.04 14.12
C GLN A 70 15.44 9.55 14.05
N GLY A 71 15.30 10.17 15.22
CA GLY A 71 15.07 11.61 15.36
C GLY A 71 13.61 12.05 15.25
N ILE A 72 12.65 11.11 15.11
CA ILE A 72 11.22 11.41 15.19
C ILE A 72 10.53 10.60 16.29
N ASN A 73 9.51 11.18 16.90
CA ASN A 73 8.79 10.57 18.01
C ASN A 73 7.62 9.71 17.50
N ILE A 74 7.94 8.49 17.04
CA ILE A 74 6.96 7.46 16.68
C ILE A 74 7.20 6.26 17.60
N SER A 75 6.16 5.83 18.32
CA SER A 75 6.25 4.64 19.17
C SER A 75 6.25 3.37 18.31
N GLU A 76 6.72 2.26 18.89
CA GLU A 76 6.65 0.96 18.22
C GLU A 76 5.20 0.57 17.90
N ASP A 77 4.26 0.90 18.80
CA ASP A 77 2.83 0.62 18.61
C ASP A 77 2.22 1.48 17.49
N ASP A 78 2.60 2.76 17.39
CA ASP A 78 2.20 3.62 16.28
C ASP A 78 2.73 3.08 14.94
N MET A 79 3.97 2.59 14.91
CA MET A 79 4.53 1.96 13.71
C MET A 79 3.81 0.65 13.35
N LYS A 80 3.46 -0.18 14.34
CA LYS A 80 2.63 -1.38 14.11
C LYS A 80 1.28 -1.02 13.53
N LYS A 81 0.62 0.03 14.05
CA LYS A 81 -0.67 0.52 13.53
C LYS A 81 -0.55 1.02 12.09
N LEU A 82 0.50 1.78 11.77
CA LEU A 82 0.78 2.28 10.42
C LEU A 82 0.99 1.16 9.39
N LEU A 83 1.59 0.05 9.82
CA LEU A 83 1.93 -1.06 8.94
C LEU A 83 0.93 -2.22 9.03
N ASN A 84 -0.15 -2.06 9.78
CA ASN A 84 -1.17 -3.09 9.94
C ASN A 84 -2.10 -3.15 8.71
N VAL A 85 -2.45 -4.37 8.31
CA VAL A 85 -3.45 -4.64 7.28
C VAL A 85 -4.61 -5.36 7.95
N ASN A 86 -5.72 -4.66 8.17
CA ASN A 86 -6.94 -5.26 8.69
C ASN A 86 -7.72 -5.91 7.54
N ALA A 87 -7.81 -7.23 7.55
CA ALA A 87 -8.46 -7.99 6.47
C ALA A 87 -9.95 -7.64 6.34
N ASP A 88 -10.67 -7.46 7.45
CA ASP A 88 -12.10 -7.16 7.45
C ASP A 88 -12.38 -5.78 6.84
N GLU A 89 -11.61 -4.76 7.24
CA GLU A 89 -11.72 -3.41 6.66
C GLU A 89 -11.40 -3.41 5.15
N TRP A 90 -10.43 -4.22 4.72
CA TRP A 90 -10.09 -4.36 3.32
C TRP A 90 -11.15 -5.14 2.51
N LEU A 91 -11.85 -6.10 3.13
CA LEU A 91 -12.98 -6.78 2.50
C LEU A 91 -14.16 -5.83 2.29
N ASP A 92 -14.42 -4.93 3.25
CA ASP A 92 -15.40 -3.86 3.08
C ASP A 92 -15.00 -2.91 1.93
N GLU A 93 -13.71 -2.56 1.84
CA GLU A 93 -13.20 -1.74 0.73
C GLU A 93 -13.30 -2.46 -0.62
N VAL A 94 -13.05 -3.77 -0.68
CA VAL A 94 -13.27 -4.58 -1.90
C VAL A 94 -14.73 -4.50 -2.34
N ALA A 95 -15.69 -4.58 -1.42
CA ALA A 95 -17.10 -4.43 -1.74
C ALA A 95 -17.44 -3.03 -2.26
N SER A 96 -16.86 -1.99 -1.65
CA SER A 96 -16.97 -0.59 -2.09
C SER A 96 -16.42 -0.37 -3.50
N ILE A 97 -15.20 -0.86 -3.79
CA ILE A 97 -14.58 -0.78 -5.12
C ILE A 97 -15.44 -1.52 -6.15
N ARG A 98 -15.99 -2.68 -5.79
CA ARG A 98 -16.88 -3.45 -6.67
C ARG A 98 -18.15 -2.67 -7.00
N GLU A 99 -18.74 -1.95 -6.05
CA GLU A 99 -19.89 -1.09 -6.32
C GLU A 99 -19.50 0.08 -7.24
N TYR A 100 -18.35 0.71 -6.99
CA TYR A 100 -17.82 1.75 -7.86
C TYR A 100 -17.60 1.25 -9.30
N TYR A 101 -17.06 0.04 -9.48
CA TYR A 101 -16.84 -0.57 -10.79
C TYR A 101 -18.11 -0.73 -11.61
N LYS A 102 -19.28 -0.95 -10.99
CA LYS A 102 -20.57 -1.00 -11.70
C LYS A 102 -20.89 0.32 -12.40
N THR A 103 -20.44 1.45 -11.85
CA THR A 103 -20.65 2.78 -12.46
C THR A 103 -19.88 2.96 -13.77
N LEU A 104 -18.82 2.17 -13.99
CA LEU A 104 -17.98 2.21 -15.19
C LEU A 104 -18.54 1.37 -16.34
N GLY A 105 -19.44 0.42 -16.03
CA GLY A 105 -20.14 -0.43 -17.01
C GLY A 105 -19.18 -1.12 -17.99
N GLU A 106 -19.54 -1.12 -19.27
CA GLU A 106 -18.79 -1.79 -20.35
C GLU A 106 -17.37 -1.25 -20.58
N LYS A 107 -17.03 -0.08 -20.01
CA LYS A 107 -15.70 0.52 -20.15
C LYS A 107 -14.69 -0.05 -19.16
N LEU A 108 -15.13 -0.81 -18.16
CA LEU A 108 -14.26 -1.41 -17.16
C LEU A 108 -13.38 -2.49 -17.79
N PRO A 109 -12.04 -2.35 -17.76
CA PRO A 109 -11.15 -3.41 -18.25
C PRO A 109 -11.27 -4.67 -17.40
N SER A 110 -11.33 -5.83 -18.05
CA SER A 110 -11.37 -7.15 -17.39
C SER A 110 -10.19 -7.37 -16.43
N GLU A 111 -9.03 -6.80 -16.75
CA GLU A 111 -7.84 -6.90 -15.91
C GLU A 111 -8.02 -6.25 -14.54
N LEU A 112 -8.83 -5.18 -14.41
CA LEU A 112 -9.12 -4.58 -13.11
C LEU A 112 -10.02 -5.46 -12.25
N VAL A 113 -11.00 -6.11 -12.86
CA VAL A 113 -11.88 -7.08 -12.17
C VAL A 113 -11.05 -8.24 -11.62
N ALA A 114 -10.17 -8.82 -12.46
CA ALA A 114 -9.30 -9.91 -12.05
C ALA A 114 -8.34 -9.53 -10.91
N GLN A 115 -7.81 -8.28 -10.90
CA GLN A 115 -6.97 -7.81 -9.79
C GLN A 115 -7.75 -7.65 -8.48
N LEU A 116 -9.01 -7.19 -8.54
CA LEU A 116 -9.87 -7.06 -7.37
C LEU A 116 -10.26 -8.43 -6.79
N GLU A 117 -10.59 -9.40 -7.65
CA GLU A 117 -10.87 -10.79 -7.24
C GLU A 117 -9.65 -11.43 -6.59
N ALA A 118 -8.46 -11.30 -7.21
CA ALA A 118 -7.23 -11.82 -6.63
C ALA A 118 -6.88 -11.15 -5.29
N LEU A 119 -7.24 -9.87 -5.10
CA LEU A 119 -7.09 -9.20 -3.81
C LEU A 119 -8.01 -9.82 -2.75
N GLU A 120 -9.28 -10.03 -3.10
CA GLU A 120 -10.26 -10.64 -2.20
C GLU A 120 -9.84 -12.05 -1.76
N GLU A 121 -9.31 -12.87 -2.68
CA GLU A 121 -8.79 -14.20 -2.37
C GLU A 121 -7.66 -14.14 -1.34
N ARG A 122 -6.66 -13.27 -1.56
CA ARG A 122 -5.53 -13.11 -0.63
C ARG A 122 -5.94 -12.59 0.75
N LEU A 123 -7.05 -11.87 0.85
CA LEU A 123 -7.58 -11.35 2.12
C LEU A 123 -8.34 -12.43 2.93
N LYS A 124 -8.78 -13.52 2.29
CA LYS A 124 -9.53 -14.61 2.92
C LYS A 124 -8.67 -15.81 3.32
N GLU A 125 -7.41 -15.85 2.89
CA GLU A 125 -6.39 -16.84 3.30
C GLU A 125 -5.92 -16.61 4.74
#